data_AF-A0A354XKY5-F1
#
_entry.id   AF-A0A354XKY5-F1
#
_cell.length_a   1.000
_cell.length_b   1.000
_cell.length_c   1.000
_cell.angle_alpha   90.00
_cell.angle_beta   90.00
_cell.angle_gamma   90.00
#
_symmetry.space_group_name_H-M   'P 1'
#
loop_
_entity.id
_entity.type
_entity.pdbx_description
1 polymer ?
#
loop_
_entity_poly.entity_id
_entity_poly.type
_entity_poly.pdbx_seq_one_letter_code
_entity_poly.pdbx_strand_id
1 'polypeptide(L)'
;LHVYVDETRPLLQGGRLTAWEMADLGIPYQLITDSMAASLMAAGKVDKVMVGADRICANGDFANKVGTYMLAVAAHYHQVPFYVVAPYTTVDPACATGAA
;
A
#
# COMPACT_ATOMS: atom_id res chain seq x y z
N LEU A 1 -7.03 15.69 -5.02
CA LEU A 1 -6.40 14.37 -4.76
C LEU A 1 -4.96 14.45 -5.27
N HIS A 2 -3.98 14.07 -4.45
CA HIS A 2 -2.59 13.90 -4.84
C HIS A 2 -2.11 12.54 -4.34
N VAL A 3 -1.40 11.78 -5.16
CA VAL A 3 -1.02 10.38 -4.86
C VAL A 3 0.49 10.28 -4.71
N TYR A 4 0.97 9.85 -3.54
CA TYR A 4 2.34 9.38 -3.39
C TYR A 4 2.42 7.92 -3.80
N VAL A 5 3.30 7.61 -4.76
CA VAL A 5 3.46 6.27 -5.31
C VAL A 5 4.83 5.74 -4.86
N ASP A 6 4.83 4.72 -3.99
CA ASP A 6 6.04 3.99 -3.62
C ASP A 6 6.58 3.23 -4.83
N GLU A 7 7.90 3.29 -5.07
CA GLU A 7 8.50 2.63 -6.24
C GLU A 7 8.29 1.12 -6.27
N THR A 8 8.20 0.47 -5.10
CA THR A 8 7.97 -0.96 -4.87
C THR A 8 9.13 -1.84 -5.35
N ARG A 9 10.28 -1.77 -4.67
CA ARG A 9 11.43 -2.64 -4.95
C ARG A 9 11.12 -4.12 -4.68
N PRO A 10 11.79 -5.06 -5.38
CA PRO A 10 12.79 -4.84 -6.43
C PRO A 10 12.19 -4.71 -7.84
N LEU A 11 10.91 -5.05 -8.01
CA LEU A 11 10.27 -5.20 -9.33
C LEU A 11 9.77 -3.88 -9.91
N LEU A 12 9.72 -2.83 -9.09
CA LEU A 12 9.34 -1.47 -9.44
C LEU A 12 7.92 -1.36 -9.99
N GLN A 13 6.95 -2.10 -9.45
CA GLN A 13 5.57 -2.03 -9.96
C GLN A 13 4.98 -0.63 -9.78
N GLY A 14 5.19 0.02 -8.63
CA GLY A 14 4.68 1.37 -8.43
C GLY A 14 5.37 2.38 -9.35
N GLY A 15 6.69 2.27 -9.52
CA GLY A 15 7.46 3.14 -10.41
C GLY A 15 7.18 2.93 -11.90
N ARG A 16 6.86 1.70 -12.33
CA ARG A 16 6.68 1.37 -13.76
C ARG A 16 5.24 1.33 -14.22
N LEU A 17 4.33 0.88 -13.37
CA LEU A 17 2.93 0.64 -13.73
C LEU A 17 2.03 1.71 -13.09
N THR A 18 2.03 1.83 -11.76
CA THR A 18 1.15 2.80 -11.08
C THR A 18 1.46 4.23 -11.52
N ALA A 19 2.73 4.64 -11.54
CA ALA A 19 3.12 5.96 -12.01
C ALA A 19 2.73 6.23 -13.47
N TRP A 20 2.82 5.22 -14.33
CA TRP A 20 2.39 5.31 -15.74
C TRP A 20 0.87 5.49 -15.84
N GLU A 21 0.08 4.69 -15.11
CA GLU A 21 -1.38 4.81 -15.07
C GLU A 21 -1.83 6.17 -14.52
N MET A 22 -1.17 6.68 -13.47
CA MET A 22 -1.49 8.01 -12.93
C MET A 22 -1.26 9.11 -13.98
N ALA A 23 -0.16 9.03 -14.74
CA ALA A 23 0.13 9.97 -15.80
C ALA A 23 -0.89 9.88 -16.95
N ASP A 24 -1.23 8.67 -17.38
CA ASP A 24 -2.21 8.41 -18.45
C ASP A 24 -3.61 8.93 -18.07
N LEU A 25 -4.01 8.74 -16.82
CA LEU A 25 -5.29 9.20 -16.27
C LEU A 25 -5.30 10.69 -15.86
N GLY A 26 -4.17 11.40 -15.96
CA GLY A 26 -4.05 12.81 -15.55
C GLY A 26 -4.22 13.04 -14.04
N ILE A 27 -3.95 12.02 -13.22
CA ILE A 27 -4.05 12.11 -11.75
C ILE A 27 -2.74 12.72 -11.21
N PRO A 28 -2.77 13.81 -10.42
CA PRO A 28 -1.57 14.37 -9.83
C PRO A 28 -0.89 13.37 -8.89
N TYR A 29 0.36 13.02 -9.19
CA TYR A 29 1.12 12.04 -8.42
C TYR A 29 2.58 12.46 -8.22
N GLN A 30 3.24 11.81 -7.25
CA GLN A 30 4.67 11.91 -7.02
C GLN A 30 5.21 10.50 -6.77
N LEU A 31 6.12 10.04 -7.64
CA LEU A 31 6.90 8.83 -7.40
C LEU A 31 7.92 9.08 -6.28
N ILE A 32 8.01 8.17 -5.33
CA ILE A 32 8.94 8.21 -4.19
C ILE A 32 9.62 6.86 -4.01
N THR A 33 10.76 6.83 -3.32
CA THR A 33 11.37 5.55 -2.91
C THR A 33 10.60 4.98 -1.72
N ASP A 34 10.61 3.66 -1.56
CA ASP A 34 9.88 2.97 -0.48
C ASP A 34 10.24 3.51 0.92
N SER A 35 11.48 3.99 1.08
CA SER A 35 12.01 4.57 2.33
C SER A 35 11.54 6.00 2.64
N MET A 36 10.91 6.70 1.70
CA MET A 36 10.43 8.07 1.90
C MET A 36 9.05 8.14 2.56
N ALA A 37 8.26 7.07 2.49
CA ALA A 37 6.87 7.06 2.95
C ALA A 37 6.71 7.53 4.40
N ALA A 38 7.51 6.98 5.33
CA ALA A 38 7.46 7.38 6.74
C ALA A 38 7.82 8.86 6.96
N SER A 39 8.77 9.40 6.20
CA SER A 39 9.14 10.82 6.29
C SER A 39 7.99 11.74 5.83
N LEU A 40 7.25 11.34 4.81
CA LEU A 40 6.07 12.09 4.35
C LEU A 40 4.91 12.02 5.35
N MET A 41 4.70 10.86 5.97
CA MET A 41 3.72 10.70 7.05
C MET A 41 4.09 11.57 8.26
N ALA A 42 5.36 11.55 8.68
CA ALA A 42 5.87 12.39 9.77
C ALA A 42 5.69 13.89 9.49
N ALA A 43 5.83 14.30 8.22
CA ALA A 43 5.61 15.67 7.77
C ALA A 43 4.12 16.05 7.62
N GLY A 44 3.18 15.15 7.93
CA GLY A 44 1.74 15.39 7.82
C GLY A 44 1.25 15.52 6.38
N LYS A 45 2.00 14.98 5.39
CA LYS A 45 1.64 15.08 3.97
C LYS A 45 0.72 13.96 3.48
N VAL A 46 0.52 12.92 4.28
CA VAL A 46 -0.26 11.73 3.91
C VAL A 46 -1.50 11.66 4.78
N ASP A 47 -2.68 11.78 4.18
CA ASP A 47 -3.95 11.70 4.90
C ASP A 47 -4.41 10.27 5.16
N LYS A 48 -4.11 9.35 4.22
CA LYS A 48 -4.55 7.95 4.21
C LYS A 48 -3.57 7.09 3.42
N VAL A 49 -3.42 5.82 3.82
CA VAL A 49 -2.71 4.79 3.05
C VAL A 49 -3.73 3.83 2.46
N MET A 50 -3.58 3.49 1.19
CA MET A 50 -4.38 2.47 0.50
C MET A 50 -3.46 1.49 -0.20
N VAL A 51 -3.69 0.19 0.02
CA VAL A 51 -2.95 -0.90 -0.63
C VAL A 51 -3.91 -1.95 -1.18
N GLY A 52 -3.43 -2.74 -2.13
CA GLY A 52 -4.12 -3.97 -2.56
C GLY A 52 -3.90 -5.13 -1.58
N ALA A 53 -4.39 -6.30 -1.97
CA ALA A 53 -4.05 -7.58 -1.33
C ALA A 53 -3.93 -8.69 -2.39
N ASP A 54 -3.00 -9.60 -2.17
CA ASP A 54 -2.85 -10.84 -2.96
C ASP A 54 -3.75 -11.94 -2.38
N ARG A 55 -3.95 -11.97 -1.05
CA ARG A 55 -4.84 -12.90 -0.34
C ARG A 55 -5.24 -12.33 1.03
N ILE A 56 -6.48 -12.53 1.45
CA ILE A 56 -6.97 -12.14 2.79
C ILE A 56 -7.49 -13.38 3.52
N CYS A 57 -6.97 -13.69 4.70
CA CYS A 57 -7.42 -14.81 5.55
C CYS A 57 -8.69 -14.43 6.33
N ALA A 58 -9.37 -15.44 6.88
CA ALA A 58 -10.66 -15.29 7.55
C ALA A 58 -10.64 -14.31 8.75
N ASN A 59 -9.50 -14.18 9.44
CA ASN A 59 -9.31 -13.24 10.54
C ASN A 59 -8.97 -11.80 10.10
N GLY A 60 -8.84 -11.54 8.79
CA GLY A 60 -8.48 -10.25 8.22
C GLY A 60 -6.98 -10.02 8.01
N ASP A 61 -6.11 -10.94 8.44
CA ASP A 61 -4.71 -10.90 8.02
C ASP A 61 -4.62 -11.01 6.51
N PHE A 62 -3.67 -10.31 5.90
CA PHE A 62 -3.56 -10.30 4.46
C PHE A 62 -2.12 -10.35 3.98
N ALA A 63 -1.92 -11.11 2.92
CA ALA A 63 -0.68 -11.11 2.15
C ALA A 63 -0.80 -10.06 1.06
N ASN A 64 0.27 -9.29 0.87
CA ASN A 64 0.43 -8.34 -0.22
C ASN A 64 1.91 -8.23 -0.59
N LYS A 65 2.23 -7.38 -1.57
CA LYS A 65 3.62 -7.08 -1.96
C LYS A 65 4.48 -6.68 -0.75
N VAL A 66 5.72 -7.18 -0.75
CA VAL A 66 6.75 -6.80 0.23
C VAL A 66 6.86 -5.26 0.32
N GLY A 67 7.07 -4.74 1.53
CA GLY A 67 6.97 -3.31 1.84
C GLY A 67 5.64 -2.93 2.51
N THR A 68 4.54 -3.65 2.23
CA THR A 68 3.21 -3.34 2.80
C THR A 68 3.18 -3.36 4.32
N TYR A 69 3.80 -4.38 4.94
CA TYR A 69 3.86 -4.47 6.40
C TYR A 69 4.64 -3.30 7.03
N MET A 70 5.77 -2.92 6.43
CA MET A 70 6.55 -1.76 6.86
C MET A 70 5.72 -0.47 6.75
N LEU A 71 4.98 -0.32 5.66
CA LEU A 71 4.08 0.83 5.44
C LEU A 71 2.95 0.88 6.47
N ALA A 72 2.36 -0.27 6.82
CA ALA A 72 1.33 -0.37 7.85
C ALA A 72 1.85 0.01 9.24
N VAL A 73 3.06 -0.44 9.60
CA VAL A 73 3.74 -0.07 10.86
C VAL A 73 4.01 1.45 10.90
N ALA A 74 4.51 2.03 9.82
CA ALA A 74 4.76 3.47 9.74
C ALA A 74 3.46 4.28 9.83
N ALA A 75 2.41 3.85 9.12
CA ALA A 75 1.09 4.48 9.16
C ALA A 75 0.49 4.44 10.57
N HIS A 76 0.57 3.29 11.25
CA HIS A 76 0.13 3.17 12.64
C HIS A 76 0.92 4.10 13.57
N TYR A 77 2.25 4.13 13.46
CA TYR A 77 3.10 5.01 14.27
C TYR A 77 2.73 6.50 14.10
N HIS A 78 2.47 6.93 12.86
CA HIS A 78 2.10 8.31 12.55
C HIS A 78 0.58 8.59 12.61
N GLN A 79 -0.23 7.63 13.08
CA GLN A 79 -1.69 7.75 13.19
C GLN A 79 -2.40 8.07 11.85
N VAL A 80 -1.86 7.56 10.75
CA VAL A 80 -2.45 7.65 9.41
C VAL A 80 -3.35 6.43 9.17
N PRO A 81 -4.64 6.60 8.84
CA PRO A 81 -5.53 5.50 8.52
C PRO A 81 -5.00 4.61 7.38
N PHE A 82 -5.03 3.30 7.58
CA PHE A 82 -4.54 2.30 6.63
C PHE A 82 -5.70 1.44 6.12
N TYR A 83 -5.85 1.37 4.79
CA TYR A 83 -6.93 0.64 4.14
C TYR A 83 -6.39 -0.42 3.17
N VAL A 84 -6.97 -1.61 3.26
CA VAL A 84 -6.79 -2.67 2.27
C VAL A 84 -7.98 -2.64 1.32
N VAL A 85 -7.72 -2.53 0.02
CA VAL A 85 -8.74 -2.46 -1.03
C VAL A 85 -8.61 -3.69 -1.90
N ALA A 86 -9.56 -4.62 -1.78
CA ALA A 86 -9.55 -5.86 -2.52
C ALA A 86 -10.99 -6.35 -2.80
N PRO A 87 -11.22 -7.09 -3.90
CA PRO A 87 -12.50 -7.73 -4.15
C PRO A 87 -12.73 -8.89 -3.16
N TYR A 88 -14.00 -9.26 -2.96
CA TYR A 88 -14.37 -10.41 -2.11
C TYR A 88 -13.71 -11.72 -2.58
N THR A 89 -13.41 -11.85 -3.88
CA THR A 89 -12.71 -12.99 -4.46
C THR A 89 -11.26 -13.15 -3.97
N THR A 90 -10.67 -12.13 -3.35
CA THR A 90 -9.34 -12.20 -2.72
C THR A 90 -9.40 -12.77 -1.30
N VAL A 91 -10.59 -12.84 -0.70
CA VAL A 91 -10.80 -13.47 0.62
C VAL A 91 -10.72 -14.98 0.45
N ASP A 92 -9.89 -15.62 1.28
CA ASP A 92 -9.72 -17.06 1.41
C ASP A 92 -10.28 -17.52 2.76
N PRO A 93 -11.56 -17.94 2.83
CA PRO A 93 -12.18 -18.37 4.08
C PRO A 93 -11.57 -19.65 4.67
N ALA A 94 -10.81 -20.42 3.88
CA ALA A 94 -10.14 -21.63 4.34
C ALA A 94 -8.78 -21.33 5.02
N CYS A 95 -8.20 -20.16 4.75
CA CYS A 95 -7.06 -19.64 5.50
C CYS A 95 -7.54 -19.01 6.82
N ALA A 96 -7.25 -19.64 7.96
CA ALA A 96 -7.67 -19.10 9.26
C ALA A 96 -6.92 -17.81 9.64
N THR A 97 -5.59 -17.79 9.50
CA THR A 97 -4.72 -16.68 9.90
C THR A 97 -3.52 -16.53 8.96
N GLY A 98 -2.88 -15.36 8.97
CA GLY A 98 -1.62 -15.10 8.26
C GLY A 98 -0.36 -15.43 9.07
N ALA A 99 -0.51 -16.08 10.22
CA ALA A 99 0.60 -16.52 11.05
C ALA A 99 1.33 -17.71 10.41
N ALA A 100 2.65 -17.77 10.59
CA ALA A 100 3.48 -18.92 10.21
C ALA A 100 3.37 -20.07 11.23
#